data_AF-A0A382U1K7-F1
#
_entry.id   AF-A0A382U1K7-F1
#
_cell.length_a   1.000
_cell.length_b   1.000
_cell.length_c   1.000
_cell.angle_alpha   90.00
_cell.angle_beta   90.00
_cell.angle_gamma   90.00
#
_symmetry.space_group_name_H-M   'P 1'
#
loop_
_entity.id
_entity.type
_entity.pdbx_description
1 polymer ?
#
loop_
_entity_poly.entity_id
_entity_poly.type
_entity_poly.pdbx_seq_one_letter_code
_entity_poly.pdbx_strand_id
1 'polypeptide(L)'
;MGLFATEVISENTLLGIIHIPIKGEKNGYFRTPLGGFGNHSDDPNCSKILMEDGSWWITASKDIEPGEELTWKYTLYEIEKT
;
A
#
# COMPACT_ATOMS: atom_id res chain seq x y z
N MET A 1 5.27 10.54 8.69
CA MET A 1 6.03 10.30 7.44
C MET A 1 5.07 9.69 6.43
N GLY A 2 5.29 9.91 5.14
CA GLY A 2 4.42 9.45 4.05
C GLY A 2 5.22 9.20 2.77
N LEU A 3 4.59 8.61 1.77
CA LEU A 3 5.17 8.34 0.46
C LEU A 3 4.57 9.28 -0.56
N PHE A 4 5.39 9.94 -1.37
CA PHE A 4 4.92 10.92 -2.34
C PHE A 4 5.47 10.58 -3.72
N ALA A 5 4.63 10.74 -4.74
CA ALA A 5 5.06 10.60 -6.12
C ALA A 5 6.06 11.70 -6.47
N THR A 6 7.16 11.35 -7.13
CA THR A 6 8.16 12.31 -7.64
C THR A 6 8.01 12.57 -9.15
N GLU A 7 7.21 11.75 -9.81
CA GLU A 7 6.90 11.77 -11.23
C GLU A 7 5.46 11.32 -11.44
N VAL A 8 4.93 11.53 -12.65
CA VAL A 8 3.60 11.03 -13.00
C VAL A 8 3.60 9.50 -12.96
N ILE A 9 2.62 8.93 -12.25
CA ILE A 9 2.37 7.49 -12.22
C ILE A 9 1.02 7.26 -12.88
N SER A 10 1.02 6.58 -14.03
CA SER A 10 -0.22 6.27 -14.73
C SER A 10 -1.08 5.25 -13.98
N GLU A 11 -2.39 5.33 -14.17
CA GLU A 11 -3.35 4.33 -13.70
C GLU A 11 -2.91 2.90 -14.10
N ASN A 12 -3.16 1.94 -13.21
CA ASN A 12 -2.78 0.53 -13.32
C ASN A 12 -1.28 0.23 -13.23
N THR A 13 -0.43 1.22 -12.93
CA THR A 13 0.99 0.99 -12.66
C THR A 13 1.16 0.16 -11.39
N LEU A 14 1.82 -1.00 -11.50
CA LEU A 14 2.20 -1.82 -10.36
C LEU A 14 3.42 -1.18 -9.65
N LEU A 15 3.21 -0.65 -8.44
CA LEU A 15 4.24 0.11 -7.72
C LEU A 15 5.16 -0.79 -6.90
N GLY A 16 4.64 -1.91 -6.37
CA GLY A 16 5.47 -2.90 -5.69
C GLY A 16 4.84 -3.55 -4.47
N ILE A 17 5.67 -4.33 -3.78
CA ILE A 17 5.31 -5.14 -2.62
C ILE A 17 5.19 -4.26 -1.37
N ILE A 18 4.12 -4.41 -0.61
CA ILE A 18 3.92 -3.79 0.71
C ILE A 18 4.05 -4.80 1.87
N HIS A 19 3.63 -6.05 1.69
CA HIS A 19 3.73 -7.10 2.71
C HIS A 19 4.21 -8.42 2.13
N ILE A 20 5.14 -9.07 2.83
CA ILE A 20 5.66 -10.40 2.51
C ILE A 20 5.22 -11.36 3.62
N PRO A 21 4.49 -12.44 3.31
CA PRO A 21 4.02 -13.38 4.32
C PRO A 21 5.21 -14.09 4.97
N ILE A 22 5.14 -14.29 6.28
CA ILE A 22 6.12 -15.09 7.00
C ILE A 22 5.43 -15.97 8.04
N LYS A 23 5.70 -17.27 7.94
CA LYS A 23 5.08 -18.29 8.78
C LYS A 23 5.70 -18.24 10.18
N GLY A 24 4.85 -18.18 11.21
CA GLY A 24 5.26 -18.26 12.62
C GLY A 24 5.42 -16.90 13.32
N GLU A 25 5.35 -15.78 12.60
CA GLU A 25 5.35 -14.45 13.22
C GLU A 25 3.97 -14.03 13.71
N LYS A 26 3.92 -13.29 14.82
CA LYS A 26 2.69 -12.86 15.50
C LYS A 26 1.68 -12.18 14.56
N ASN A 27 2.19 -11.36 13.63
CA ASN A 27 1.38 -10.59 12.69
C ASN A 27 1.41 -11.15 11.25
N GLY A 28 2.09 -12.28 11.03
CA GLY A 28 2.10 -13.03 9.77
C GLY A 28 2.79 -12.38 8.56
N TYR A 29 3.29 -11.15 8.65
CA TYR A 29 3.90 -10.44 7.54
C TYR A 29 5.10 -9.55 7.94
N PHE A 30 6.10 -9.47 7.06
CA PHE A 30 7.04 -8.36 7.02
C PHE A 30 6.53 -7.22 6.16
N ARG A 31 6.85 -5.98 6.55
CA ARG A 31 6.58 -4.78 5.75
C ARG A 31 7.85 -4.37 5.01
N THR A 32 7.72 -4.11 3.72
CA THR A 32 8.77 -3.41 2.96
C THR A 32 8.81 -1.93 3.38
N PRO A 33 9.81 -1.13 2.98
CA PRO A 33 9.75 0.31 3.17
C PRO A 33 8.45 0.93 2.61
N LEU A 34 7.96 0.42 1.47
CA LEU A 34 6.69 0.84 0.89
C LEU A 34 5.53 0.59 1.87
N GLY A 35 5.40 -0.64 2.38
CA GLY A 35 4.34 -0.98 3.36
C GLY A 35 4.53 -0.35 4.75
N GLY A 36 5.74 0.09 5.07
CA GLY A 36 6.07 0.72 6.35
C GLY A 36 5.75 2.22 6.41
N PHE A 37 5.82 2.92 5.27
CA PHE A 37 5.67 4.37 5.20
C PHE A 37 4.41 4.86 4.50
N GLY A 38 3.70 4.02 3.74
CA GLY A 38 2.45 4.44 3.12
C GLY A 38 1.31 4.54 4.11
N ASN A 39 0.41 5.49 3.85
CA ASN A 39 -0.64 5.89 4.78
C ASN A 39 -2.02 5.43 4.32
N HIS A 40 -2.96 5.52 5.27
CA HIS A 40 -4.36 5.23 5.03
C HIS A 40 -5.10 6.45 4.48
N SER A 41 -5.98 6.23 3.49
CA SER A 41 -7.05 7.14 3.10
C SER A 41 -8.35 6.37 2.88
N ASP A 42 -9.48 7.03 3.14
CA ASP A 42 -10.81 6.54 2.75
C ASP A 42 -11.17 6.89 1.29
N ASP A 43 -10.46 7.83 0.68
CA ASP A 43 -10.45 8.10 -0.76
C ASP A 43 -9.01 7.95 -1.30
N PRO A 44 -8.52 6.70 -1.46
CA PRO A 44 -7.14 6.43 -1.85
C PRO A 44 -6.89 6.62 -3.35
N ASN A 45 -5.61 6.70 -3.72
CA ASN A 45 -5.13 6.65 -5.10
C ASN A 45 -4.38 5.35 -5.44
N CYS A 46 -4.22 4.45 -4.46
CA CYS A 46 -3.67 3.11 -4.66
C CYS A 46 -4.67 2.02 -4.23
N SER A 47 -4.67 0.92 -4.98
CA SER A 47 -5.39 -0.32 -4.68
C SER A 47 -4.43 -1.43 -4.29
N LYS A 48 -4.89 -2.41 -3.50
CA LYS A 48 -4.08 -3.57 -3.10
C LYS A 48 -4.38 -4.79 -3.94
N ILE A 49 -3.36 -5.58 -4.22
CA ILE A 49 -3.45 -6.87 -4.91
C ILE A 49 -2.83 -7.94 -4.01
N LEU A 50 -3.54 -9.05 -3.82
CA LEU A 50 -3.02 -10.25 -3.19
C LEU A 50 -2.51 -11.18 -4.30
N MET A 51 -1.23 -11.52 -4.24
CA MET A 51 -0.61 -12.45 -5.20
C MET A 51 -0.75 -13.90 -4.74
N GLU A 52 -0.53 -14.85 -5.66
CA GLU A 52 -0.62 -16.30 -5.39
C GLU A 52 0.33 -16.77 -4.28
N ASP A 53 1.48 -16.11 -4.12
CA ASP A 53 2.47 -16.41 -3.07
C ASP A 53 2.08 -15.83 -1.70
N GLY A 54 0.94 -15.16 -1.60
CA GLY A 54 0.43 -14.52 -0.38
C GLY A 54 1.00 -13.13 -0.11
N SER A 55 1.86 -12.59 -0.98
CA SER A 55 2.36 -11.22 -0.86
C SER A 55 1.28 -10.21 -1.23
N TRP A 56 1.30 -9.07 -0.54
CA TRP A 56 0.44 -7.93 -0.87
C TRP A 56 1.24 -6.87 -1.62
N TRP A 57 0.67 -6.39 -2.71
CA TRP A 57 1.22 -5.34 -3.57
C TRP A 57 0.27 -4.16 -3.64
N ILE A 58 0.75 -3.02 -4.12
CA ILE A 58 -0.09 -1.88 -4.48
C ILE A 58 0.07 -1.51 -5.95
N THR A 59 -1.04 -1.04 -6.52
CA THR A 59 -1.15 -0.52 -7.88
C THR A 59 -1.81 0.86 -7.85
N ALA A 60 -1.46 1.74 -8.78
CA ALA A 60 -2.16 3.01 -8.97
C ALA A 60 -3.59 2.76 -9.46
N SER A 61 -4.60 3.28 -8.75
CA SER A 61 -6.01 3.12 -9.12
C SER A 61 -6.56 4.29 -9.94
N LYS A 62 -5.74 5.31 -10.17
CA LYS A 62 -5.94 6.49 -11.01
C LYS A 62 -4.55 7.06 -11.34
N ASP A 63 -4.47 7.98 -12.28
CA ASP A 63 -3.24 8.75 -12.49
C ASP A 63 -2.87 9.49 -11.19
N ILE A 64 -1.58 9.52 -10.86
CA ILE A 64 -1.03 10.16 -9.67
C ILE A 64 0.03 11.17 -10.11
N GLU A 65 -0.14 12.41 -9.71
CA GLU A 65 0.73 13.53 -10.08
C GLU A 65 1.90 13.70 -9.08
N PRO A 66 3.02 14.29 -9.52
CA PRO A 66 4.12 14.61 -8.62
C PRO A 66 3.67 15.43 -7.41
N GLY A 67 4.06 15.01 -6.22
CA GLY A 67 3.70 15.63 -4.95
C GLY A 67 2.43 15.09 -4.31
N GLU A 68 1.65 14.24 -5.00
CA GLU A 68 0.53 13.53 -4.37
C GLU A 68 1.03 12.40 -3.47
N GLU A 69 0.36 12.22 -2.34
CA GLU A 69 0.67 11.14 -1.39
C GLU A 69 0.10 9.80 -1.88
N LEU A 70 0.91 8.75 -1.84
CA LEU A 70 0.46 7.38 -2.11
C LEU A 70 -0.27 6.84 -0.87
N THR A 71 -1.57 6.59 -1.03
CA THR A 71 -2.43 6.09 0.05
C THR A 71 -3.29 4.93 -0.39
N TRP A 72 -3.64 4.03 0.54
CA TRP A 72 -4.55 2.91 0.31
C TRP A 72 -5.44 2.64 1.51
N LYS A 73 -6.51 1.85 1.34
CA LYS A 73 -7.36 1.44 2.46
C LYS A 73 -6.65 0.39 3.33
N TYR A 74 -6.50 0.65 4.63
CA TYR A 74 -6.02 -0.37 5.56
C TYR A 74 -7.09 -1.45 5.74
N THR A 75 -6.66 -2.72 5.82
CA THR A 75 -7.58 -3.86 5.98
C THR A 75 -7.09 -4.89 6.99
N LEU A 76 -5.90 -4.70 7.59
CA LEU A 76 -5.34 -5.67 8.53
C LEU A 76 -5.81 -5.43 9.97
N TYR A 77 -6.38 -4.26 10.26
CA TYR A 77 -6.95 -3.93 11.56
C TYR A 77 -8.06 -2.89 11.38
N GLU A 78 -9.07 -2.98 12.24
CA GLU A 78 -10.05 -1.90 12.38
C GLU A 78 -9.42 -0.79 13.21
N ILE A 79 -9.58 0.45 12.77
CA ILE A 79 -9.22 1.61 13.57
C ILE A 79 -10.42 1.85 14.48
N GLU A 80 -10.28 1.58 15.78
CA GLU A 80 -11.30 1.99 16.76
C GLU A 80 -11.49 3.51 16.67
N LYS A 81 -12.74 3.95 16.44
CA LYS A 81 -13.08 5.36 16.48
C LYS A 81 -13.17 5.80 17.94
N THR A 82 -12.20 6.60 18.40
CA THR A 82 -12.29 7.38 19.64
C THR A 82 -13.21 8.57 19.49
#